data_AF-A0AAU5YKJ5-F1
#
_entry.id   AF-A0AAU5YKJ5-F1
#
_cell.length_a   1.000
_cell.length_b   1.000
_cell.length_c   1.000
_cell.angle_alpha   90.00
_cell.angle_beta   90.00
_cell.angle_gamma   90.00
#
_symmetry.space_group_name_H-M   'P 1'
#
loop_
_entity.id
_entity.type
_entity.pdbx_description
1 polymer ?
#
loop_
_entity_poly.entity_id
_entity_poly.type
_entity_poly.pdbx_seq_one_letter_code
_entity_poly.pdbx_strand_id
1 'polypeptide(L)'
;MSARKRRLPRNRAWPLTTTDINECLGTAMAHVTEMRFLSGQDDGTIMLGAAWVAPHPHNYGRSIHPDSIGVRIDVHPVDATERAATRAVLRAQALPQLLEWITQAITADETWRLTPHQHYWRLTDGHLTHRDEA
;
A
#
# COMPACT_ATOMS: atom_id res chain seq x y z
N MET A 1 11.67 12.51 11.43
CA MET A 1 10.71 12.37 10.30
C MET A 1 9.59 13.38 10.46
N SER A 2 9.55 14.41 9.62
CA SER A 2 8.58 15.50 9.76
C SER A 2 7.22 15.06 9.24
N ALA A 3 6.25 14.90 10.14
CA ALA A 3 4.83 14.73 9.82
C ALA A 3 4.33 16.01 9.15
N ARG A 4 4.64 16.18 7.86
CA ARG A 4 4.07 17.25 7.04
C ARG A 4 2.56 17.05 7.13
N LYS A 5 1.84 18.01 7.74
CA LYS A 5 0.37 17.99 7.85
C LYS A 5 -0.23 17.92 6.45
N ARG A 6 -0.34 16.70 5.90
CA ARG A 6 -1.05 16.41 4.66
C ARG A 6 -2.51 16.70 4.97
N ARG A 7 -3.01 17.85 4.52
CA ARG A 7 -4.41 18.21 4.67
C ARG A 7 -5.14 17.63 3.47
N LEU A 8 -6.07 16.71 3.73
CA LEU A 8 -7.02 16.28 2.73
C LEU A 8 -8.04 17.40 2.46
N PRO A 9 -8.64 17.44 1.27
CA PRO A 9 -9.84 18.23 1.01
C PRO A 9 -10.93 17.94 2.06
N ARG A 10 -11.82 18.92 2.31
CA ARG A 10 -12.83 18.87 3.39
C ARG A 10 -13.72 17.62 3.41
N ASN A 11 -13.95 16.99 2.26
CA ASN A 11 -14.83 15.83 2.12
C ASN A 11 -14.05 14.53 1.92
N ARG A 12 -12.76 14.50 2.23
CA ARG A 12 -11.92 13.32 2.05
C ARG A 12 -11.32 12.87 3.37
N ALA A 13 -11.25 11.57 3.56
CA ALA A 13 -10.61 10.96 4.72
C ALA A 13 -9.83 9.70 4.31
N TRP A 14 -8.76 9.39 5.02
CA TRP A 14 -8.14 8.08 4.90
C TRP A 14 -8.99 7.03 5.62
N PRO A 15 -9.35 5.92 4.95
CA PRO A 15 -10.17 4.88 5.55
C PRO A 15 -9.40 4.10 6.63
N LEU A 16 -8.11 3.86 6.37
CA LEU A 16 -7.18 3.18 7.27
C LEU A 16 -6.31 4.17 8.03
N THR A 17 -5.85 3.76 9.21
CA THR A 17 -4.79 4.42 9.96
C THR A 17 -3.54 3.54 9.99
N THR A 18 -2.41 4.11 10.38
CA THR A 18 -1.18 3.34 10.64
C THR A 18 -1.41 2.25 11.67
N THR A 19 -2.27 2.49 12.69
CA THR A 19 -2.62 1.48 13.69
C THR A 19 -3.32 0.27 13.06
N ASP A 20 -4.31 0.50 12.18
CA ASP A 20 -5.01 -0.62 11.53
C ASP A 20 -4.04 -1.51 10.74
N ILE A 21 -3.10 -0.89 10.04
CA ILE A 21 -2.09 -1.58 9.22
C ILE A 21 -1.10 -2.32 10.12
N ASN A 22 -0.60 -1.67 11.18
CA ASN A 22 0.35 -2.28 12.12
C ASN A 22 -0.26 -3.47 12.86
N GLU A 23 -1.52 -3.36 13.31
CA GLU A 23 -2.24 -4.45 13.98
C GLU A 23 -2.39 -5.67 13.07
N CYS A 24 -2.68 -5.45 11.78
CA CYS A 24 -2.87 -6.56 10.85
C CYS A 24 -1.56 -7.16 10.36
N LEU A 25 -0.56 -6.34 10.05
CA LEU A 25 0.70 -6.82 9.48
C LEU A 25 1.65 -7.39 10.53
N GLY A 26 1.57 -6.93 11.79
CA GLY A 26 2.37 -7.45 12.89
C GLY A 26 3.87 -7.43 12.56
N THR A 27 4.51 -8.61 12.59
CA THR A 27 5.94 -8.77 12.29
C THR A 27 6.31 -8.46 10.84
N ALA A 28 5.36 -8.59 9.90
CA ALA A 28 5.60 -8.28 8.48
C ALA A 28 5.90 -6.79 8.26
N MET A 29 5.56 -5.91 9.22
CA MET A 29 5.96 -4.50 9.20
C MET A 29 7.47 -4.29 9.09
N ALA A 30 8.31 -5.24 9.51
CA ALA A 30 9.76 -5.16 9.35
C ALA A 30 10.20 -5.11 7.87
N HIS A 31 9.35 -5.56 6.94
CA HIS A 31 9.61 -5.55 5.50
C HIS A 31 8.99 -4.35 4.77
N VAL A 32 8.22 -3.53 5.48
CA VAL A 32 7.61 -2.31 4.92
C VAL A 32 8.61 -1.17 5.06
N THR A 33 9.20 -0.75 3.93
CA THR A 33 10.18 0.35 3.88
C THR A 33 9.51 1.70 3.88
N GLU A 34 8.28 1.79 3.35
CA GLU A 34 7.59 3.06 3.24
C GLU A 34 6.06 2.91 3.32
N MET A 35 5.42 3.78 4.08
CA MET A 35 3.97 3.91 4.15
C MET A 35 3.57 5.34 3.79
N ARG A 36 2.71 5.49 2.79
CA ARG A 36 2.24 6.79 2.31
C ARG A 36 0.73 6.91 2.42
N PHE A 37 0.29 7.96 3.09
CA PHE A 37 -1.08 8.42 3.04
C PHE A 37 -1.19 9.46 1.92
N LEU A 38 -1.75 9.05 0.79
CA LEU A 38 -1.81 9.89 -0.41
C LEU A 38 -2.87 10.97 -0.26
N SER A 39 -2.60 12.15 -0.80
CA SER A 39 -3.54 13.28 -0.84
C SER A 39 -3.99 13.63 -2.25
N GLY A 40 -3.59 12.82 -3.24
CA GLY A 40 -3.95 13.01 -4.65
C GLY A 40 -5.41 12.67 -4.91
N GLN A 41 -5.94 13.27 -5.96
CA GLN A 41 -7.27 12.98 -6.48
C GLN A 41 -7.14 11.76 -7.40
N ASP A 42 -7.12 10.59 -6.79
CA ASP A 42 -7.31 9.35 -7.54
C ASP A 42 -8.76 9.27 -8.05
N ASP A 43 -9.02 8.41 -9.03
CA ASP A 43 -10.37 8.20 -9.59
C ASP A 43 -11.40 7.71 -8.55
N GLY A 44 -10.93 7.43 -7.33
CA GLY A 44 -11.74 7.03 -6.19
C GLY A 44 -12.02 5.54 -6.16
N THR A 45 -11.40 4.76 -7.05
CA THR A 45 -11.54 3.30 -7.04
C THR A 45 -10.40 2.60 -6.31
N ILE A 46 -9.16 3.08 -6.40
CA ILE A 46 -8.04 2.47 -5.66
C ILE A 46 -8.10 2.94 -4.21
N MET A 47 -8.11 1.98 -3.29
CA MET A 47 -8.22 2.23 -1.85
C MET A 47 -6.91 1.96 -1.13
N LEU A 48 -6.19 0.94 -1.59
CA LEU A 48 -4.93 0.48 -1.04
C LEU A 48 -4.05 0.02 -2.20
N GLY A 49 -2.78 0.41 -2.16
CA GLY A 49 -1.74 -0.08 -3.04
C GLY A 49 -0.61 -0.69 -2.24
N ALA A 50 -0.01 -1.74 -2.77
CA ALA A 50 1.26 -2.27 -2.33
C ALA A 50 2.22 -2.33 -3.50
N ALA A 51 3.50 -2.10 -3.24
CA ALA A 51 4.52 -2.25 -4.25
C ALA A 51 5.77 -2.91 -3.68
N TRP A 52 6.34 -3.84 -4.42
CA TRP A 52 7.66 -4.39 -4.15
C TRP A 52 8.66 -3.51 -4.86
N VAL A 53 9.46 -2.80 -4.08
CA VAL A 53 10.57 -1.99 -4.59
C VAL A 53 11.77 -2.91 -4.72
N ALA A 54 12.00 -3.39 -5.94
CA ALA A 54 13.17 -4.19 -6.26
C ALA A 54 14.46 -3.34 -6.27
N PRO A 55 15.63 -3.95 -5.99
CA PRO A 55 16.90 -3.31 -6.32
C PRO A 55 16.92 -2.94 -7.81
N HIS A 56 17.41 -1.75 -8.16
CA HIS A 56 17.59 -1.37 -9.56
C HIS A 56 18.96 -1.89 -10.04
N PRO A 57 19.03 -2.88 -10.94
CA PRO A 57 20.32 -3.41 -11.39
C PRO A 57 21.06 -2.47 -12.36
N HIS A 58 20.38 -1.49 -12.94
CA HIS A 58 20.94 -0.64 -14.00
C HIS A 58 20.67 0.84 -13.72
N ASN A 59 21.68 1.60 -13.31
CA ASN A 59 21.98 2.93 -13.86
C ASN A 59 23.24 3.52 -13.22
N TYR A 60 24.22 3.83 -14.07
CA TYR A 60 25.33 4.73 -13.76
C TYR A 60 24.80 5.98 -13.03
N GLY A 61 25.01 6.04 -11.71
CA GLY A 61 24.78 7.24 -10.89
C GLY A 61 23.41 7.42 -10.20
N ARG A 62 22.43 6.50 -10.36
CA ARG A 62 21.15 6.54 -9.62
C ARG A 62 20.81 5.16 -9.04
N SER A 63 21.52 4.77 -7.99
CA SER A 63 21.20 3.57 -7.22
C SER A 63 19.95 3.79 -6.37
N ILE A 64 19.04 2.83 -6.34
CA ILE A 64 18.05 2.73 -5.26
C ILE A 64 18.83 2.46 -3.98
N HIS A 65 18.60 3.27 -2.95
CA HIS A 65 19.26 3.06 -1.65
C HIS A 65 18.86 1.67 -1.11
N PRO A 66 19.79 0.86 -0.57
CA PRO A 66 19.47 -0.48 -0.07
C PRO A 66 18.27 -0.51 0.90
N ASP A 67 18.16 0.50 1.77
CA ASP A 67 17.04 0.65 2.72
C ASP A 67 15.68 0.96 2.05
N SER A 68 15.65 1.25 0.75
CA SER A 68 14.42 1.44 -0.01
C SER A 68 13.89 0.15 -0.63
N ILE A 69 14.68 -0.94 -0.60
CA ILE A 69 14.27 -2.26 -1.11
C ILE A 69 13.32 -2.93 -0.11
N GLY A 70 12.13 -3.29 -0.56
CA GLY A 70 11.11 -3.92 0.26
C GLY A 70 9.71 -3.47 -0.14
N VAL A 71 8.79 -3.46 0.82
CA VAL A 71 7.38 -3.18 0.55
C VAL A 71 7.06 -1.71 0.78
N ARG A 72 6.47 -1.06 -0.21
CA ARG A 72 5.78 0.22 -0.07
C ARG A 72 4.27 -0.01 0.03
N ILE A 73 3.61 0.69 0.95
CA ILE A 73 2.15 0.70 1.08
C ILE A 73 1.64 2.12 0.83
N ASP A 74 0.66 2.25 -0.05
CA ASP A 74 0.00 3.49 -0.42
C ASP A 74 -1.48 3.43 -0.01
N VAL A 75 -1.93 4.37 0.83
CA VAL A 75 -3.33 4.47 1.30
C VAL A 75 -4.00 5.66 0.64
N HIS A 76 -5.07 5.40 -0.10
CA HIS A 76 -5.79 6.41 -0.87
C HIS A 76 -6.93 7.03 -0.05
N PRO A 77 -7.24 8.33 -0.26
CA PRO A 77 -8.32 9.00 0.45
C PRO A 77 -9.68 8.73 -0.19
N VAL A 78 -10.68 8.42 0.64
CA VAL A 78 -12.07 8.17 0.23
C VAL A 78 -12.98 9.33 0.60
N ASP A 79 -14.21 9.32 0.12
CA ASP A 79 -15.22 10.25 0.63
C ASP A 79 -15.39 10.07 2.15
N ALA A 80 -15.43 11.18 2.88
CA ALA A 80 -15.53 11.15 4.33
C ALA A 80 -16.79 10.42 4.83
N THR A 81 -17.88 10.44 4.04
CA THR A 81 -19.13 9.74 4.34
C THR A 81 -19.00 8.22 4.20
N GLU A 82 -18.16 7.74 3.28
CA GLU A 82 -17.93 6.32 3.01
C GLU A 82 -16.83 5.72 3.91
N ARG A 83 -16.02 6.58 4.55
CA ARG A 83 -14.85 6.20 5.35
C ARG A 83 -15.08 4.99 6.25
N ALA A 84 -16.16 4.98 7.03
CA ALA A 84 -16.43 3.92 7.99
C ALA A 84 -16.74 2.58 7.30
N ALA A 85 -17.55 2.61 6.24
CA ALA A 85 -17.89 1.43 5.45
C ALA A 85 -16.65 0.89 4.73
N THR A 86 -15.88 1.75 4.06
CA THR A 86 -14.64 1.35 3.38
C THR A 86 -13.62 0.80 4.37
N ARG A 87 -13.45 1.43 5.55
CA ARG A 87 -12.56 0.92 6.60
C ARG A 87 -12.93 -0.50 7.01
N ALA A 88 -14.21 -0.80 7.19
CA ALA A 88 -14.65 -2.14 7.58
C ALA A 88 -14.29 -3.18 6.51
N VAL A 89 -14.55 -2.88 5.23
CA VAL A 89 -14.21 -3.77 4.10
C VAL A 89 -12.70 -3.96 4.00
N LEU A 90 -11.92 -2.89 4.08
CA LEU A 90 -10.45 -2.97 3.98
C LEU A 90 -9.84 -3.75 5.13
N ARG A 91 -10.32 -3.57 6.38
CA ARG A 91 -9.84 -4.35 7.52
C ARG A 91 -10.19 -5.83 7.41
N ALA A 92 -11.38 -6.15 6.91
CA ALA A 92 -11.85 -7.52 6.82
C ALA A 92 -11.24 -8.30 5.64
N GLN A 93 -10.89 -7.62 4.54
CA GLN A 93 -10.51 -8.28 3.29
C GLN A 93 -9.14 -7.83 2.78
N ALA A 94 -8.95 -6.51 2.57
CA ALA A 94 -7.73 -6.00 1.94
C ALA A 94 -6.47 -6.18 2.81
N LEU A 95 -6.56 -5.95 4.12
CA LEU A 95 -5.40 -6.08 5.00
C LEU A 95 -4.90 -7.53 5.16
N PRO A 96 -5.78 -8.54 5.34
CA PRO A 96 -5.35 -9.94 5.29
C PRO A 96 -4.71 -10.32 3.93
N GLN A 97 -5.30 -9.88 2.82
CA GLN A 97 -4.73 -10.11 1.49
C GLN A 97 -3.38 -9.41 1.29
N LEU A 98 -3.22 -8.20 1.84
CA LEU A 98 -1.94 -7.49 1.85
C LEU A 98 -0.89 -8.28 2.64
N LEU A 99 -1.24 -8.82 3.81
CA LEU A 99 -0.32 -9.66 4.59
C LEU A 99 0.12 -10.89 3.80
N GLU A 100 -0.82 -11.56 3.13
CA GLU A 100 -0.53 -12.71 2.27
C GLU A 100 0.41 -12.32 1.12
N TRP A 101 0.10 -11.24 0.41
CA TRP A 101 0.93 -10.73 -0.68
C TRP A 101 2.34 -10.37 -0.22
N ILE A 102 2.49 -9.71 0.94
CA ILE A 102 3.81 -9.41 1.53
C ILE A 102 4.55 -10.71 1.86
N THR A 103 3.85 -11.69 2.45
CA THR A 103 4.44 -12.99 2.82
C THR A 103 4.93 -13.74 1.58
N GLN A 104 4.18 -13.68 0.49
CA GLN A 104 4.59 -14.24 -0.79
C GLN A 104 5.80 -13.49 -1.35
N ALA A 105 5.78 -12.15 -1.35
CA ALA A 105 6.88 -11.32 -1.85
C ALA A 105 8.22 -11.59 -1.13
N ILE A 106 8.20 -11.74 0.20
CA ILE A 106 9.42 -12.01 0.98
C ILE A 106 9.95 -13.44 0.81
N THR A 107 9.07 -14.40 0.48
CA THR A 107 9.44 -15.80 0.25
C THR A 107 9.63 -16.15 -1.23
N ALA A 108 9.33 -15.22 -2.13
CA ALA A 108 9.48 -15.39 -3.56
C ALA A 108 10.94 -15.62 -3.97
N ASP A 109 11.11 -16.26 -5.12
CA ASP A 109 12.43 -16.50 -5.68
C ASP A 109 13.17 -15.20 -6.03
N GLU A 110 14.46 -15.31 -6.27
CA GLU A 110 15.31 -14.16 -6.59
C GLU A 110 14.83 -13.43 -7.85
N THR A 111 14.39 -14.14 -8.89
CA THR A 111 13.92 -13.54 -10.15
C THR A 111 12.72 -12.62 -9.91
N TRP A 112 11.76 -13.09 -9.10
CA TRP A 112 10.61 -12.28 -8.71
C TRP A 112 11.06 -11.03 -7.94
N ARG A 113 11.93 -11.20 -6.93
CA ARG A 113 12.38 -10.09 -6.06
C ARG A 113 13.27 -9.06 -6.76
N LEU A 114 13.87 -9.40 -7.90
CA LEU A 114 14.63 -8.48 -8.74
C LEU A 114 13.76 -7.62 -9.67
N THR A 115 12.45 -7.89 -9.74
CA THR A 115 11.51 -7.14 -10.57
C THR A 115 10.57 -6.33 -9.68
N PRO A 116 10.24 -5.07 -10.01
CA PRO A 116 9.19 -4.34 -9.30
C PRO A 116 7.83 -5.01 -9.51
N HIS A 117 7.02 -5.06 -8.46
CA HIS A 117 5.63 -5.55 -8.55
C HIS A 117 4.70 -4.56 -7.89
N GLN A 118 3.47 -4.45 -8.39
CA GLN A 118 2.43 -3.63 -7.79
C GLN A 118 1.18 -4.46 -7.57
N HIS A 119 0.49 -4.19 -6.47
CA HIS A 119 -0.79 -4.80 -6.15
C HIS A 119 -1.76 -3.71 -5.73
N TYR A 120 -2.91 -3.67 -6.39
CA TYR A 120 -3.94 -2.67 -6.11
C TYR A 120 -5.21 -3.32 -5.65
N TRP A 121 -5.77 -2.80 -4.56
CA TRP A 121 -7.12 -3.11 -4.12
C TRP A 121 -8.06 -1.98 -4.51
N ARG A 122 -9.04 -2.33 -5.34
CA ARG A 122 -10.06 -1.42 -5.85
C ARG A 122 -11.41 -1.74 -5.25
N LEU A 123 -12.13 -0.73 -4.80
CA LEU A 123 -13.51 -0.88 -4.31
C LEU A 123 -14.45 -0.24 -5.32
N THR A 124 -15.30 -1.05 -5.95
CA THR A 124 -16.30 -0.60 -6.91
C THR A 124 -17.65 -1.19 -6.51
N ASP A 125 -18.67 -0.34 -6.35
CA ASP A 125 -20.02 -0.74 -5.95
C ASP A 125 -20.06 -1.62 -4.67
N GLY A 126 -19.15 -1.38 -3.72
CA GLY A 126 -19.03 -2.16 -2.49
C GLY A 126 -18.31 -3.50 -2.63
N HIS A 127 -17.87 -3.86 -3.84
CA HIS A 127 -17.08 -5.06 -4.12
C HIS A 127 -15.59 -4.73 -4.16
N LEU A 128 -14.83 -5.38 -3.28
CA LEU A 128 -13.38 -5.29 -3.28
C LEU A 128 -12.84 -6.24 -4.35
N THR A 129 -12.11 -5.69 -5.31
CA THR A 129 -11.33 -6.44 -6.29
C THR A 129 -9.86 -6.13 -6.10
N HIS A 130 -8.98 -7.03 -6.50
CA HIS A 130 -7.55 -6.81 -6.40
C HIS A 130 -6.84 -7.35 -7.64
N ARG A 131 -5.72 -6.72 -8.00
CA ARG A 131 -4.97 -7.06 -9.20
C ARG A 131 -3.48 -6.80 -9.00
N ASP A 132 -2.68 -7.79 -9.38
CA ASP A 132 -1.25 -7.61 -9.61
C ASP A 132 -1.01 -6.92 -10.96
N GLU A 133 -0.18 -5.89 -10.94
CA GLU A 133 0.34 -5.20 -12.11
C GLU A 133 1.87 -5.41 -12.15
N ALA A 134 2.36 -5.87 -13.30
CA ALA A 134 3.75 -6.21 -13.58
C ALA A 134 4.42 -5.13 -14.45
#